data_AF-A0A4Q4TJ40-F1
#
_entry.id   AF-A0A4Q4TJ40-F1
#
_cell.length_a   1.000
_cell.length_b   1.000
_cell.length_c   1.000
_cell.angle_alpha   90.00
_cell.angle_beta   90.00
_cell.angle_gamma   90.00
#
_symmetry.space_group_name_H-M   'P 1'
#
loop_
_entity.id
_entity.type
_entity.pdbx_description
1 polymer ?
#
loop_
_entity_poly.entity_id
_entity_poly.type
_entity_poly.pdbx_seq_one_letter_code
_entity_poly.pdbx_strand_id
1 'polypeptide(L)'
;MLSSFDDILLLFSSGLYAPTTTASGCTEVGRRLALSAWTAYLRVVESHLISFGFKVSLGSATQEDIFKTDILGKSWTTPWAHRTFGSIIKTKLILKNDSYHLGHNIRMLSIGCDTAIAGNWEAEEWKGLQVVLERLEKMLDSYGEAYVQAVENNNARDVGFLTSLATIFVPVSLVAGILSMGGDFAAGQNRFWVFWACSVPLMIIGLVLLFTSIARSSQGGTGWLIRRIKEAFDSVKSIWGKIGKGKENGRRVIV
;
A
#
# COMPACT_ATOMS: atom_id res chain seq x y z
N MET A 1 8.79 -27.38 20.83
CA MET A 1 9.80 -28.31 20.30
C MET A 1 11.09 -28.01 21.05
N LEU A 2 11.62 -28.98 21.80
CA LEU A 2 13.01 -28.90 22.23
C LEU A 2 13.89 -28.69 20.99
N SER A 3 14.96 -27.90 21.14
CA SER A 3 15.89 -27.66 20.06
C SER A 3 16.58 -28.99 19.73
N SER A 4 16.47 -29.48 18.49
CA SER A 4 17.21 -30.68 18.05
C SER A 4 18.73 -30.52 18.23
N PHE A 5 19.21 -29.27 18.29
CA PHE A 5 20.57 -28.93 18.67
C PHE A 5 20.93 -29.29 20.11
N ASP A 6 20.01 -29.08 21.07
CA ASP A 6 20.25 -29.46 22.48
C ASP A 6 20.32 -30.98 22.62
N ASP A 7 19.48 -31.72 21.88
CA ASP A 7 19.55 -33.19 21.84
C ASP A 7 20.87 -33.67 21.23
N ILE A 8 21.40 -32.99 20.19
CA ILE A 8 22.72 -33.30 19.62
C ILE A 8 23.84 -33.01 20.63
N LEU A 9 23.78 -31.87 21.33
CA LEU A 9 24.76 -31.52 22.36
C LEU A 9 24.74 -32.50 23.54
N LEU A 10 23.55 -32.94 23.96
CA LEU A 10 23.37 -33.95 25.01
C LEU A 10 23.89 -35.32 24.58
N LEU A 11 23.68 -35.72 23.32
CA LEU A 11 24.24 -36.96 22.75
C LEU A 11 25.76 -36.92 22.69
N PHE A 12 26.37 -35.76 22.40
CA PHE A 12 27.82 -35.59 22.43
C PHE A 12 28.37 -35.57 23.86
N SER A 13 27.73 -34.83 24.76
CA SER A 13 28.19 -34.68 26.15
C SER A 13 28.07 -35.95 26.96
N SER A 14 27.16 -36.85 26.62
CA SER A 14 26.93 -38.10 27.34
C SER A 14 27.94 -39.20 27.03
N GLY A 15 28.86 -38.99 26.07
CA GLY A 15 29.88 -39.99 25.70
C GLY A 15 29.31 -41.30 25.15
N LEU A 16 28.00 -41.36 24.91
CA LEU A 16 27.27 -42.52 24.38
C LEU A 16 27.48 -42.73 22.88
N TYR A 17 28.21 -41.82 22.23
CA TYR A 17 28.75 -42.05 20.90
C TYR A 17 29.91 -43.04 21.00
N ALA A 18 29.59 -44.34 20.97
CA ALA A 18 30.57 -45.35 20.66
C ALA A 18 31.21 -44.95 19.30
N PRO A 19 32.55 -44.88 19.20
CA PRO A 19 33.21 -44.59 17.93
C PRO A 19 32.76 -45.67 16.96
N THR A 20 31.89 -45.28 16.04
CA THR A 20 31.32 -46.19 15.06
C THR A 20 32.46 -46.56 14.12
N THR A 21 32.87 -47.83 14.15
CA THR A 21 33.90 -48.38 13.26
C THR A 21 33.46 -48.39 11.80
N THR A 22 32.18 -48.07 11.54
CA THR A 22 31.54 -48.00 10.23
C THR A 22 31.44 -46.56 9.74
N ALA A 23 31.86 -46.33 8.49
CA ALA A 23 31.84 -45.02 7.82
C ALA A 23 30.45 -44.34 7.82
N SER A 24 29.36 -45.10 7.95
CA SER A 24 27.99 -44.58 8.02
C SER A 24 27.71 -43.76 9.28
N GLY A 25 28.33 -44.08 10.43
CA GLY A 25 28.10 -43.34 11.68
C GLY A 25 28.70 -41.93 11.66
N CYS A 26 29.82 -41.73 10.97
CA CYS A 26 30.39 -40.40 10.76
C CYS A 26 29.48 -39.49 9.92
N THR A 27 28.77 -40.06 8.94
CA THR A 27 27.84 -39.30 8.09
C THR A 27 26.56 -38.90 8.82
N GLU A 28 26.11 -39.70 9.79
CA GLU A 28 24.91 -39.43 10.59
C GLU A 28 25.03 -38.14 11.42
N VAL A 29 26.16 -37.97 12.10
CA VAL A 29 26.47 -36.75 12.87
C VAL A 29 26.46 -35.52 11.95
N GLY A 30 27.14 -35.61 10.79
CA GLY A 30 27.19 -34.53 9.82
C GLY A 30 25.81 -34.12 9.31
N ARG A 31 24.94 -35.09 9.02
CA ARG A 31 23.56 -34.85 8.56
C ARG A 31 22.70 -34.18 9.64
N ARG A 32 22.80 -34.62 10.89
CA ARG A 32 22.11 -33.98 12.02
C ARG A 32 22.56 -32.55 12.25
N LEU A 33 23.87 -32.31 12.16
CA LEU A 33 24.42 -30.96 12.28
C LEU A 33 23.94 -30.06 11.13
N ALA A 34 23.92 -30.57 9.90
CA ALA A 34 23.38 -29.85 8.74
C ALA A 34 21.89 -29.50 8.92
N LEU A 35 21.04 -30.46 9.33
CA LEU A 35 19.63 -30.22 9.62
C LEU A 35 19.43 -29.17 10.73
N SER A 36 20.23 -29.24 11.81
CA SER A 36 20.18 -28.25 12.90
C SER A 36 20.59 -26.85 12.44
N ALA A 37 21.60 -26.74 11.58
CA ALA A 37 22.03 -25.47 11.02
C ALA A 37 20.96 -24.86 10.08
N TRP A 38 20.34 -25.69 9.23
CA TRP A 38 19.25 -25.28 8.35
C TRP A 38 18.01 -24.81 9.12
N THR A 39 17.60 -25.56 10.15
CA THR A 39 16.46 -25.16 11.00
C THR A 39 16.74 -23.86 11.74
N ALA A 40 17.95 -23.66 12.28
CA ALA A 40 18.34 -22.41 12.92
C ALA A 40 18.33 -21.23 11.92
N TYR A 41 18.89 -21.43 10.73
CA TYR A 41 18.87 -20.44 9.66
C TYR A 41 17.44 -20.03 9.28
N LEU A 42 16.55 -21.00 9.02
CA LEU A 42 15.17 -20.69 8.65
C LEU A 42 14.41 -19.96 9.77
N ARG A 43 14.67 -20.27 11.05
CA ARG A 43 14.08 -19.54 12.17
C ARG A 43 14.53 -18.08 12.25
N VAL A 44 15.81 -17.83 11.97
CA VAL A 44 16.34 -16.46 11.89
C VAL A 44 15.66 -15.69 10.76
N VAL A 45 15.55 -16.31 9.57
CA VAL A 45 14.86 -15.72 8.42
C VAL A 45 13.38 -15.45 8.72
N GLU A 46 12.69 -16.40 9.36
CA GLU A 46 11.30 -16.25 9.79
C GLU A 46 11.13 -15.10 10.79
N SER A 47 12.00 -15.01 11.81
CA SER A 47 11.98 -13.91 12.77
C SER A 47 12.18 -12.54 12.11
N HIS A 48 13.10 -12.45 11.16
CA HIS A 48 13.30 -11.23 10.37
C HIS A 48 12.07 -10.88 9.53
N LEU A 49 11.42 -11.87 8.91
CA LEU A 49 10.20 -11.66 8.11
C LEU A 49 9.01 -11.24 8.98
N ILE A 50 8.82 -11.86 10.14
CA ILE A 50 7.76 -11.47 11.09
C ILE A 50 8.01 -10.05 11.61
N SER A 51 9.25 -9.72 11.97
CA SER A 51 9.62 -8.36 12.39
C SER A 51 9.35 -7.34 11.28
N PHE A 52 9.65 -7.69 10.04
CA PHE A 52 9.35 -6.88 8.88
C PHE A 52 7.84 -6.70 8.68
N GLY A 53 7.07 -7.79 8.72
CA GLY A 53 5.61 -7.77 8.60
C GLY A 53 4.93 -6.98 9.71
N PHE A 54 5.40 -7.08 10.96
CA PHE A 54 4.89 -6.28 12.08
C PHE A 54 5.12 -4.79 11.85
N LYS A 55 6.30 -4.39 11.37
CA LYS A 55 6.60 -2.99 11.02
C LYS A 55 5.72 -2.47 9.88
N VAL A 56 5.39 -3.32 8.91
CA VAL A 56 4.49 -2.97 7.80
C VAL A 56 3.03 -2.87 8.26
N SER A 57 2.56 -3.81 9.09
CA SER A 57 1.16 -3.91 9.54
C SER A 57 0.78 -2.87 10.59
N LEU A 58 1.71 -2.45 11.46
CA LEU A 58 1.31 -1.61 12.58
C LEU A 58 0.89 -0.21 12.16
N GLY A 59 1.38 0.36 11.04
CA GLY A 59 1.09 1.75 10.66
C GLY A 59 1.36 2.79 11.77
N SER A 60 1.99 2.37 12.87
CA SER A 60 2.08 3.04 14.16
C SER A 60 3.43 2.67 14.75
N ALA A 61 4.47 3.23 14.17
CA ALA A 61 5.64 3.49 14.98
C ALA A 61 5.20 4.51 16.05
N THR A 62 5.04 4.06 17.29
CA THR A 62 4.83 4.93 18.45
C THR A 62 5.99 5.90 18.54
N GLN A 63 5.64 7.18 18.65
CA GLN A 63 6.52 8.35 18.54
C GLN A 63 7.77 8.28 19.45
N GLU A 64 7.73 7.53 20.54
CA GLU A 64 8.83 7.47 21.52
C GLU A 64 9.98 6.53 21.11
N ASP A 65 9.74 5.47 20.33
CA ASP A 65 10.82 4.59 19.83
C ASP A 65 11.60 5.22 18.66
N ILE A 66 11.03 6.26 18.04
CA ILE A 66 11.61 6.98 16.90
C ILE A 66 12.66 8.00 17.35
N PHE A 67 12.57 8.54 18.58
CA PHE A 67 13.44 9.64 19.01
C PHE A 67 14.84 9.23 19.48
N LYS A 68 15.14 7.93 19.64
CA LYS A 68 16.47 7.46 20.06
C LYS A 68 17.41 7.03 18.94
N THR A 69 16.94 6.94 17.70
CA THR A 69 17.82 6.77 16.54
C THR A 69 17.44 7.75 15.45
N ASP A 70 18.31 8.74 15.26
CA ASP A 70 18.20 9.89 14.36
C ASP A 70 18.34 9.50 12.87
N ILE A 71 17.61 8.46 12.46
CA ILE A 71 17.64 7.86 11.11
C ILE A 71 16.26 7.96 10.42
N LEU A 72 15.19 8.25 11.16
CA LEU A 72 13.80 8.07 10.70
C LEU A 72 12.95 9.34 10.61
N GLY A 73 13.44 10.51 11.05
CA GLY A 73 12.68 11.77 11.04
C GLY A 73 12.41 12.37 9.64
N LYS A 74 13.04 11.85 8.59
CA LYS A 74 12.86 12.26 7.18
C LYS A 74 12.28 11.17 6.27
N SER A 75 11.87 10.03 6.82
CA SER A 75 11.78 8.77 6.07
C SER A 75 10.51 8.52 5.25
N TRP A 76 9.45 9.33 5.39
CA TRP A 76 8.14 8.99 4.81
C TRP A 76 7.80 9.74 3.52
N THR A 77 8.61 10.74 3.13
CA THR A 77 8.41 11.54 1.91
C THR A 77 9.55 11.41 0.90
N THR A 78 10.54 10.55 1.14
CA THR A 78 11.69 10.30 0.24
C THR A 78 11.75 8.81 -0.20
N PRO A 79 12.42 8.48 -1.33
CA PRO A 79 12.10 7.35 -2.22
C PRO A 79 12.56 5.98 -1.69
N TRP A 80 11.97 5.54 -0.59
CA TRP A 80 12.24 4.24 0.06
C TRP A 80 11.57 3.04 -0.61
N ALA A 81 10.64 3.28 -1.54
CA ALA A 81 9.94 2.27 -2.33
C ALA A 81 10.88 1.24 -3.00
N HIS A 82 12.01 1.68 -3.55
CA HIS A 82 12.92 0.81 -4.28
C HIS A 82 13.75 -0.13 -3.38
N ARG A 83 14.21 0.34 -2.22
CA ARG A 83 15.24 -0.37 -1.44
C ARG A 83 14.67 -1.56 -0.66
N THR A 84 13.46 -1.42 -0.13
CA THR A 84 12.75 -2.50 0.56
C THR A 84 12.20 -3.54 -0.40
N PHE A 85 11.64 -3.11 -1.54
CA PHE A 85 11.25 -4.04 -2.61
C PHE A 85 12.45 -4.83 -3.14
N GLY A 86 13.58 -4.17 -3.39
CA GLY A 86 14.82 -4.84 -3.78
C GLY A 86 15.30 -5.86 -2.73
N SER A 87 15.15 -5.56 -1.44
CA SER A 87 15.44 -6.51 -0.37
C SER A 87 14.48 -7.71 -0.36
N ILE A 88 13.17 -7.48 -0.53
CA ILE A 88 12.15 -8.53 -0.62
C ILE A 88 12.45 -9.46 -1.81
N ILE A 89 12.69 -8.90 -2.99
CA ILE A 89 13.04 -9.67 -4.19
C ILE A 89 14.35 -10.43 -4.01
N LYS A 90 15.37 -9.81 -3.40
CA LYS A 90 16.64 -10.48 -3.11
C LYS A 90 16.45 -11.65 -2.13
N THR A 91 15.72 -11.45 -1.04
CA THR A 91 15.42 -12.53 -0.08
C THR A 91 14.62 -13.64 -0.76
N LYS A 92 13.66 -13.30 -1.62
CA LYS A 92 12.89 -14.28 -2.40
C LYS A 92 13.79 -15.10 -3.32
N LEU A 93 14.73 -14.45 -3.99
CA LEU A 93 15.69 -15.12 -4.87
C LEU A 93 16.59 -16.09 -4.08
N ILE A 94 17.10 -15.65 -2.93
CA ILE A 94 17.92 -16.48 -2.04
C ILE A 94 17.10 -17.68 -1.55
N LEU A 95 15.88 -17.45 -1.05
CA LEU A 95 15.02 -18.50 -0.54
C LEU A 95 14.64 -19.53 -1.62
N LYS A 96 14.39 -19.07 -2.86
CA LYS A 96 14.12 -19.95 -4.00
C LYS A 96 15.34 -20.76 -4.42
N ASN A 97 16.53 -20.15 -4.34
CA ASN A 97 17.78 -20.87 -4.56
C ASN A 97 18.00 -21.94 -3.47
N ASP A 98 17.74 -21.59 -2.20
CA ASP A 98 17.82 -22.50 -1.07
C ASP A 98 16.80 -23.65 -1.20
N SER A 99 15.57 -23.37 -1.66
CA SER A 99 14.53 -24.35 -1.99
C SER A 99 15.03 -25.37 -3.02
N TYR A 100 15.70 -24.88 -4.07
CA TYR A 100 16.27 -25.73 -5.11
C TYR A 100 17.36 -26.66 -4.54
N HIS A 101 18.29 -26.13 -3.75
CA HIS A 101 19.33 -26.93 -3.11
C HIS A 101 18.77 -27.96 -2.12
N LEU A 102 17.77 -27.57 -1.33
CA LEU A 102 17.09 -28.44 -0.38
C LEU A 102 16.39 -29.59 -1.12
N GLY A 103 15.64 -29.28 -2.18
CA GLY A 103 14.98 -30.28 -3.02
C GLY A 103 15.97 -31.20 -3.73
N HIS A 104 17.12 -30.68 -4.16
CA HIS A 104 18.19 -31.47 -4.74
C HIS A 104 18.78 -32.46 -3.74
N ASN A 105 19.10 -32.01 -2.52
CA ASN A 105 19.62 -32.87 -1.46
C ASN A 105 18.64 -33.99 -1.07
N ILE A 106 17.34 -33.65 -0.98
CA ILE A 106 16.29 -34.64 -0.67
C ILE A 106 16.20 -35.72 -1.75
N ARG A 107 16.34 -35.35 -3.03
CA ARG A 107 16.40 -36.32 -4.13
C ARG A 107 17.68 -37.16 -4.09
N MET A 108 18.82 -36.56 -3.80
CA MET A 108 20.11 -37.27 -3.72
C MET A 108 20.14 -38.29 -2.57
N LEU A 109 19.46 -37.99 -1.45
CA LEU A 109 19.30 -38.90 -0.32
C LEU A 109 18.24 -39.98 -0.56
N SER A 110 17.57 -39.98 -1.74
CA SER A 110 16.47 -40.88 -2.09
C SER A 110 15.37 -40.92 -1.03
N ILE A 111 15.14 -39.79 -0.34
CA ILE A 111 14.11 -39.67 0.69
C ILE A 111 12.74 -39.84 0.02
N GLY A 112 12.08 -40.97 0.29
CA GLY A 112 10.78 -41.33 -0.31
C GLY A 112 10.82 -42.50 -1.30
N CYS A 113 11.97 -43.15 -1.51
CA CYS A 113 12.07 -44.40 -2.26
C CYS A 113 12.24 -45.59 -1.30
N ASP A 114 11.79 -46.79 -1.68
CA ASP A 114 11.92 -48.01 -0.86
C ASP A 114 13.39 -48.41 -0.59
N THR A 115 14.33 -47.81 -1.32
CA THR A 115 15.78 -47.98 -1.19
C THR A 115 16.46 -46.87 -0.37
N ALA A 116 15.70 -46.12 0.43
CA ALA A 116 16.21 -44.98 1.18
C ALA A 116 17.42 -45.34 2.07
N ILE A 117 18.51 -44.61 1.88
CA ILE A 117 19.74 -44.71 2.70
C ILE A 117 19.54 -43.93 4.02
N ALA A 118 18.59 -42.99 4.04
CA ALA A 118 18.24 -42.16 5.18
C ALA A 118 17.18 -42.82 6.07
N GLY A 119 17.31 -42.64 7.39
CA GLY A 119 16.31 -43.14 8.34
C GLY A 119 14.98 -42.36 8.25
N ASN A 120 13.88 -42.97 8.70
CA ASN A 120 12.54 -42.36 8.67
C ASN A 120 12.48 -40.99 9.38
N TRP A 121 13.25 -40.81 10.46
CA TRP A 121 13.35 -39.55 11.19
C TRP A 121 14.00 -38.44 10.36
N GLU A 122 15.03 -38.79 9.56
CA GLU A 122 15.74 -37.83 8.71
C GLU A 122 14.82 -37.35 7.59
N ALA A 123 14.09 -38.28 6.98
CA ALA A 123 13.09 -37.97 5.97
C ALA A 123 12.01 -37.00 6.47
N GLU A 124 11.59 -37.13 7.73
CA GLU A 124 10.59 -36.25 8.35
C GLU A 124 11.14 -34.84 8.56
N GLU A 125 12.37 -34.71 9.07
CA GLU A 125 13.03 -33.40 9.29
C GLU A 125 13.26 -32.63 7.99
N TRP A 126 13.74 -33.31 6.94
CA TRP A 126 13.93 -32.69 5.63
C TRP A 126 12.61 -32.22 5.01
N LYS A 127 11.53 -33.00 5.17
CA LYS A 127 10.17 -32.57 4.76
C LYS A 127 9.69 -31.39 5.58
N GLY A 128 9.95 -31.37 6.88
CA GLY A 128 9.66 -30.24 7.77
C GLY A 128 10.30 -28.94 7.29
N LEU A 129 11.58 -29.00 6.90
CA LEU A 129 12.30 -27.85 6.32
C LEU A 129 11.65 -27.34 5.03
N GLN A 130 11.22 -28.23 4.12
CA GLN A 130 10.51 -27.81 2.90
C GLN A 130 9.21 -27.07 3.23
N VAL A 131 8.41 -27.58 4.16
CA VAL A 131 7.15 -26.95 4.57
C VAL A 131 7.38 -25.55 5.16
N VAL A 132 8.43 -25.37 5.96
CA VAL A 132 8.80 -24.05 6.50
C VAL A 132 9.23 -23.11 5.39
N LEU A 133 10.05 -23.58 4.45
CA LEU A 133 10.53 -22.77 3.34
C LEU A 133 9.38 -22.32 2.42
N GLU A 134 8.47 -23.22 2.06
CA GLU A 134 7.26 -22.89 1.30
C GLU A 134 6.36 -21.87 2.02
N ARG A 135 6.27 -21.96 3.35
CA ARG A 135 5.54 -20.99 4.16
C ARG A 135 6.18 -19.60 4.07
N LEU A 136 7.52 -19.53 4.15
CA LEU A 136 8.26 -18.27 4.05
C LEU A 136 8.14 -17.66 2.65
N GLU A 137 8.17 -18.47 1.59
CA GLU A 137 7.92 -18.01 0.22
C GLU A 137 6.52 -17.39 0.08
N LYS A 138 5.48 -18.08 0.56
CA LYS A 138 4.09 -17.58 0.54
C LYS A 138 3.93 -16.28 1.34
N MET A 139 4.59 -16.18 2.49
CA MET A 139 4.57 -14.96 3.29
C MET A 139 5.19 -13.79 2.53
N LEU A 140 6.33 -14.02 1.87
CA LEU A 140 7.02 -13.00 1.10
C LEU A 140 6.24 -12.57 -0.15
N ASP A 141 5.51 -13.50 -0.78
CA ASP A 141 4.59 -13.20 -1.89
C ASP A 141 3.44 -12.30 -1.45
N SER A 142 2.81 -12.62 -0.31
CA SER A 142 1.74 -11.76 0.21
C SER A 142 2.23 -10.36 0.58
N TYR A 143 3.47 -10.21 1.06
CA TYR A 143 4.08 -8.90 1.28
C TYR A 143 4.39 -8.16 -0.02
N GLY A 144 4.83 -8.88 -1.06
CA GLY A 144 5.06 -8.32 -2.39
C GLY A 144 3.76 -7.78 -3.00
N GLU A 145 2.68 -8.56 -2.93
CA GLU A 145 1.36 -8.16 -3.44
C GLU A 145 0.80 -6.95 -2.68
N ALA A 146 0.85 -6.99 -1.33
CA ALA A 146 0.42 -5.87 -0.49
C ALA A 146 1.19 -4.58 -0.80
N TYR A 147 2.49 -4.69 -1.08
CA TYR A 147 3.32 -3.57 -1.47
C TYR A 147 2.89 -2.97 -2.82
N VAL A 148 2.70 -3.80 -3.86
CA VAL A 148 2.25 -3.35 -5.18
C VAL A 148 0.89 -2.64 -5.08
N GLN A 149 -0.05 -3.22 -4.32
CA GLN A 149 -1.37 -2.63 -4.11
C GLN A 149 -1.29 -1.26 -3.39
N ALA A 150 -0.41 -1.12 -2.40
CA ALA A 150 -0.21 0.16 -1.72
C ALA A 150 0.37 1.24 -2.64
N VAL A 151 1.31 0.87 -3.51
CA VAL A 151 1.90 1.78 -4.52
C VAL A 151 0.84 2.21 -5.53
N GLU A 152 0.05 1.27 -6.05
CA GLU A 152 -1.04 1.60 -6.97
C GLU A 152 -2.08 2.54 -6.36
N ASN A 153 -2.45 2.32 -5.09
CA ASN A 153 -3.40 3.19 -4.40
C ASN A 153 -2.86 4.62 -4.21
N ASN A 154 -1.57 4.75 -3.85
CA ASN A 154 -0.94 6.07 -3.74
C ASN A 154 -0.86 6.78 -5.10
N ASN A 155 -0.45 6.07 -6.15
CA ASN A 155 -0.42 6.63 -7.50
C ASN A 155 -1.82 7.06 -7.96
N ALA A 156 -2.86 6.27 -7.67
CA ALA A 156 -4.24 6.62 -7.99
C ALA A 156 -4.71 7.89 -7.25
N ARG A 157 -4.29 8.07 -5.99
CA ARG A 157 -4.58 9.29 -5.21
C ARG A 157 -3.90 10.52 -5.81
N ASP A 158 -2.62 10.41 -6.17
CA ASP A 158 -1.86 11.53 -6.74
C ASP A 158 -2.42 11.95 -8.10
N VAL A 159 -2.78 10.99 -8.94
CA VAL A 159 -3.46 11.24 -10.23
C VAL A 159 -4.83 11.88 -10.01
N GLY A 160 -5.56 11.45 -8.97
CA GLY A 160 -6.83 12.06 -8.57
C GLY A 160 -6.67 13.53 -8.17
N PHE A 161 -5.64 13.85 -7.40
CA PHE A 161 -5.33 15.23 -6.99
C PHE A 161 -4.99 16.12 -8.19
N LEU A 162 -4.14 15.65 -9.10
CA LEU A 162 -3.78 16.39 -10.31
C LEU A 162 -4.98 16.65 -11.21
N THR A 163 -5.85 15.65 -11.38
CA THR A 163 -7.09 15.78 -12.16
C THR A 163 -8.05 16.77 -11.51
N SER A 164 -8.16 16.75 -10.18
CA SER A 164 -8.94 17.71 -9.41
C SER A 164 -8.44 19.14 -9.64
N LEU A 165 -7.12 19.35 -9.57
CA LEU A 165 -6.50 20.66 -9.81
C LEU A 165 -6.77 21.15 -11.24
N ALA A 166 -6.58 20.29 -12.24
CA ALA A 166 -6.85 20.61 -13.63
C ALA A 166 -8.31 21.02 -13.86
N THR A 167 -9.25 20.35 -13.20
CA THR A 167 -10.69 20.64 -13.30
C THR A 167 -11.05 22.03 -12.75
N ILE A 168 -10.30 22.54 -11.76
CA ILE A 168 -10.46 23.91 -11.22
C ILE A 168 -9.83 24.93 -12.17
N PHE A 169 -8.67 24.62 -12.73
CA PHE A 169 -7.94 25.56 -13.59
C PHE A 169 -8.68 25.87 -14.90
N VAL A 170 -9.42 24.93 -15.47
CA VAL A 170 -10.16 25.12 -16.74
C VAL A 170 -11.20 26.25 -16.68
N PRO A 171 -12.17 26.29 -15.73
CA PRO A 171 -13.14 27.38 -15.66
C PRO A 171 -12.48 28.71 -15.26
N VAL A 172 -11.47 28.69 -14.38
CA VAL A 172 -10.76 29.92 -13.95
C VAL A 172 -10.01 30.55 -15.12
N SER A 173 -9.33 29.75 -15.95
CA SER A 173 -8.63 30.24 -17.13
C SER A 173 -9.60 30.76 -18.21
N LEU A 174 -10.80 30.19 -18.33
CA LEU A 174 -11.84 30.71 -19.22
C LEU A 174 -12.38 32.07 -18.75
N VAL A 175 -12.61 32.26 -17.45
CA VAL A 175 -13.01 33.57 -16.89
C VAL A 175 -11.90 34.61 -17.09
N ALA A 176 -10.65 34.24 -16.85
CA ALA A 176 -9.50 35.11 -17.08
C ALA A 176 -9.38 35.51 -18.57
N GLY A 177 -9.63 34.56 -19.49
CA GLY A 177 -9.66 34.85 -20.93
C GLY A 177 -10.74 35.85 -21.34
N ILE A 178 -11.96 35.72 -20.80
CA ILE A 178 -13.05 36.67 -21.06
C ILE A 178 -12.72 38.06 -20.50
N LEU A 179 -12.16 38.14 -19.29
CA LEU A 179 -11.75 39.41 -18.69
C LEU A 179 -10.55 40.05 -19.42
N SER A 180 -9.73 39.25 -20.09
CA SER A 180 -8.60 39.73 -20.89
C SER A 180 -9.02 40.31 -22.24
N MET A 181 -10.26 40.07 -22.71
CA MET A 181 -10.85 40.77 -23.86
C MET A 181 -11.30 42.17 -23.42
N GLY A 182 -10.36 43.11 -23.37
CA GLY A 182 -10.63 44.51 -23.02
C GLY A 182 -11.61 45.20 -23.99
N GLY A 183 -12.43 46.11 -23.48
CA GLY A 183 -13.45 46.87 -24.24
C GLY A 183 -14.71 47.16 -23.40
N ASP A 184 -15.89 47.06 -24.02
CA ASP A 184 -17.22 47.24 -23.40
C ASP A 184 -17.54 46.28 -22.23
N PHE A 185 -16.66 45.32 -21.95
CA PHE A 185 -16.78 44.33 -20.89
C PHE A 185 -15.96 44.69 -19.63
N ALA A 186 -15.26 45.83 -19.63
CA ALA A 186 -14.52 46.31 -18.48
C ALA A 186 -15.43 46.69 -17.30
N ALA A 187 -14.88 46.68 -16.08
CA ALA A 187 -15.60 47.07 -14.87
C ALA A 187 -16.15 48.51 -15.00
N GLY A 188 -17.48 48.66 -14.92
CA GLY A 188 -18.17 49.95 -15.07
C GLY A 188 -18.73 50.24 -16.46
N GLN A 189 -18.52 49.37 -17.45
CA GLN A 189 -19.09 49.50 -18.80
C GLN A 189 -20.46 48.82 -18.94
N ASN A 190 -21.20 49.17 -20.00
CA ASN A 190 -22.60 48.80 -20.19
C ASN A 190 -22.86 47.28 -20.27
N ARG A 191 -21.83 46.45 -20.54
CA ARG A 191 -21.95 44.98 -20.64
C ARG A 191 -21.32 44.22 -19.46
N PHE A 192 -21.02 44.89 -18.35
CA PHE A 192 -20.45 44.25 -17.16
C PHE A 192 -21.32 43.12 -16.58
N TRP A 193 -22.63 43.12 -16.82
CA TRP A 193 -23.52 42.04 -16.35
C TRP A 193 -23.19 40.66 -16.94
N VAL A 194 -22.54 40.61 -18.11
CA VAL A 194 -22.09 39.37 -18.75
C VAL A 194 -21.03 38.65 -17.90
N PHE A 195 -20.22 39.39 -17.15
CA PHE A 195 -19.28 38.81 -16.19
C PHE A 195 -20.01 37.97 -15.13
N TRP A 196 -21.10 38.49 -14.56
CA TRP A 196 -21.92 37.77 -13.58
C TRP A 196 -22.69 36.62 -14.22
N ALA A 197 -23.21 36.82 -15.43
CA ALA A 197 -23.92 35.80 -16.18
C ALA A 197 -23.04 34.60 -16.57
N CYS A 198 -21.73 34.78 -16.76
CA CYS A 198 -20.80 33.68 -17.07
C CYS A 198 -20.08 33.12 -15.85
N SER A 199 -19.63 33.97 -14.91
CA SER A 199 -18.86 33.53 -13.74
C SER A 199 -19.68 32.69 -12.77
N VAL A 200 -20.95 33.03 -12.54
CA VAL A 200 -21.81 32.29 -11.60
C VAL A 200 -22.10 30.87 -12.10
N PRO A 201 -22.52 30.64 -13.36
CA PRO A 201 -22.67 29.29 -13.88
C PRO A 201 -21.36 28.50 -13.92
N LEU A 202 -20.23 29.14 -14.28
CA LEU A 202 -18.93 28.48 -14.29
C LEU A 202 -18.48 28.06 -12.89
N MET A 203 -18.73 28.89 -11.88
CA MET A 203 -18.48 28.54 -10.47
C MET A 203 -19.39 27.39 -10.02
N ILE A 204 -20.67 27.41 -10.38
CA ILE A 204 -21.62 26.34 -10.06
C ILE A 204 -21.20 25.03 -10.75
N ILE A 205 -20.84 25.07 -12.03
CA ILE A 205 -20.39 23.91 -12.79
C ILE A 205 -19.06 23.38 -12.22
N GLY A 206 -18.12 24.27 -11.89
CA GLY A 206 -16.86 23.91 -11.24
C GLY A 206 -17.08 23.24 -9.89
N LEU A 207 -17.95 23.80 -9.04
CA LEU A 207 -18.37 23.19 -7.77
C LEU A 207 -19.03 21.83 -7.98
N VAL A 208 -19.97 21.70 -8.93
CA VAL A 208 -20.64 20.44 -9.22
C VAL A 208 -19.66 19.39 -9.75
N LEU A 209 -18.70 19.75 -10.60
CA LEU A 209 -17.69 18.83 -11.13
C LEU A 209 -16.67 18.41 -10.07
N LEU A 210 -16.19 19.36 -9.26
CA LEU A 210 -15.33 19.07 -8.10
C LEU A 210 -16.04 18.11 -7.15
N PHE A 211 -17.29 18.42 -6.78
CA PHE A 211 -18.03 17.63 -5.81
C PHE A 211 -18.54 16.31 -6.40
N THR A 212 -18.83 16.17 -7.70
CA THR A 212 -19.18 14.86 -8.30
C THR A 212 -17.95 13.98 -8.49
N SER A 213 -16.78 14.56 -8.82
CA SER A 213 -15.50 13.85 -8.87
C SER A 213 -15.06 13.38 -7.48
N ILE A 214 -15.11 14.26 -6.48
CA ILE A 214 -14.73 13.96 -5.09
C ILE A 214 -15.78 13.11 -4.38
N ALA A 215 -17.08 13.31 -4.62
CA ALA A 215 -18.14 12.50 -4.00
C ALA A 215 -18.24 11.09 -4.58
N ARG A 216 -17.61 10.79 -5.72
CA ARG A 216 -17.44 9.40 -6.17
C ARG A 216 -16.49 8.61 -5.26
N SER A 217 -15.65 9.29 -4.48
CA SER A 217 -14.72 8.70 -3.51
C SER A 217 -15.27 8.62 -2.08
N SER A 218 -16.34 9.35 -1.72
CA SER A 218 -16.89 9.37 -0.36
C SER A 218 -18.39 9.06 -0.35
N GLN A 219 -18.68 7.77 -0.48
CA GLN A 219 -20.01 7.16 -0.44
C GLN A 219 -20.60 7.27 0.98
N GLY A 220 -21.32 8.35 1.30
CA GLY A 220 -22.04 8.43 2.59
C GLY A 220 -22.81 9.71 2.90
N GLY A 221 -22.47 10.86 2.31
CA GLY A 221 -23.03 12.17 2.74
C GLY A 221 -23.93 12.90 1.73
N THR A 222 -24.16 12.32 0.55
CA THR A 222 -24.54 13.05 -0.68
C THR A 222 -25.93 13.70 -0.66
N GLY A 223 -26.88 13.18 0.13
CA GLY A 223 -28.26 13.68 0.14
C GLY A 223 -28.45 15.05 0.80
N TRP A 224 -27.62 15.37 1.81
CA TRP A 224 -27.83 16.56 2.63
C TRP A 224 -27.39 17.86 1.92
N LEU A 225 -26.24 17.82 1.23
CA LEU A 225 -25.67 19.01 0.59
C LEU A 225 -26.42 19.39 -0.71
N ILE A 226 -26.89 18.40 -1.49
CA ILE A 226 -27.71 18.65 -2.69
C ILE A 226 -29.00 19.38 -2.30
N ARG A 227 -29.57 19.06 -1.13
CA ARG A 227 -30.74 19.76 -0.60
C ARG A 227 -30.43 21.22 -0.28
N ARG A 228 -29.27 21.49 0.35
CA ARG A 228 -28.81 22.84 0.68
C ARG A 228 -28.54 23.71 -0.56
N ILE A 229 -27.94 23.15 -1.61
CA ILE A 229 -27.68 23.90 -2.86
C ILE A 229 -28.98 24.21 -3.60
N LYS A 230 -29.91 23.27 -3.64
CA LYS A 230 -31.24 23.50 -4.21
C LYS A 230 -31.99 24.60 -3.46
N GLU A 231 -31.96 24.55 -2.12
CA GLU A 231 -32.55 25.58 -1.26
C GLU A 231 -31.92 26.97 -1.51
N ALA A 232 -30.59 27.04 -1.71
CA ALA A 232 -29.90 28.30 -2.03
C ALA A 232 -30.28 28.84 -3.42
N PHE A 233 -30.37 27.98 -4.43
CA PHE A 233 -30.74 28.37 -5.78
C PHE A 233 -32.19 28.85 -5.88
N ASP A 234 -33.11 28.17 -5.20
CA ASP A 234 -34.52 28.56 -5.12
C ASP A 234 -34.68 29.93 -4.41
N SER A 235 -33.85 30.20 -3.40
CA SER A 235 -33.81 31.50 -2.72
C SER A 235 -33.35 32.63 -3.66
N VAL A 236 -32.30 32.42 -4.45
CA VAL A 236 -31.81 33.42 -5.42
C VAL A 236 -32.82 33.67 -6.54
N LYS A 237 -33.48 32.61 -7.05
CA LYS A 237 -34.52 32.73 -8.09
C LYS A 237 -35.72 33.56 -7.60
N SER A 238 -36.11 33.39 -6.34
CA SER A 238 -37.17 34.17 -5.69
C SER A 238 -36.82 35.67 -5.61
N ILE A 239 -35.57 36.00 -5.29
CA ILE A 239 -35.10 37.40 -5.21
C ILE A 239 -35.11 38.06 -6.60
N TRP A 240 -34.63 37.35 -7.63
CA TRP A 240 -34.64 37.86 -9.01
C TRP A 240 -36.05 38.07 -9.57
N GLY A 241 -37.00 37.19 -9.25
CA GLY A 241 -38.40 37.34 -9.66
C GLY A 241 -39.09 38.58 -9.05
N LYS A 242 -38.67 39.02 -7.86
CA LYS A 242 -39.21 40.22 -7.21
C LYS A 242 -38.65 41.52 -7.78
N ILE A 243 -37.37 41.54 -8.17
CA ILE A 243 -36.72 42.73 -8.75
C ILE A 243 -37.30 43.06 -10.14
N GLY A 244 -37.70 42.06 -10.92
CA GLY A 244 -38.33 42.28 -12.24
C GLY A 244 -39.73 42.92 -12.20
N LYS A 245 -40.53 42.62 -11.16
CA LYS A 245 -41.91 43.13 -11.04
C LYS A 245 -42.03 44.52 -10.42
N GLY A 246 -40.98 45.05 -9.79
CA GLY A 246 -40.99 46.37 -9.16
C GLY A 246 -40.95 47.56 -10.12
N LYS A 247 -40.64 47.35 -11.41
CA LYS A 247 -40.49 48.43 -12.40
C LYS A 247 -41.74 48.75 -13.23
N GLU A 248 -42.78 47.91 -13.20
CA GLU A 248 -44.00 48.13 -14.01
C GLU A 248 -45.10 48.96 -13.31
N ASN A 249 -45.06 49.11 -11.98
CA ASN A 249 -46.10 49.84 -11.24
C ASN A 249 -45.88 51.36 -11.12
N GLY A 250 -44.80 51.91 -11.71
CA GLY A 250 -44.47 53.34 -11.63
C GLY A 250 -44.87 54.19 -12.85
N ARG A 251 -45.53 53.61 -13.85
CA ARG A 251 -45.85 54.30 -15.11
C ARG A 251 -47.36 54.34 -15.37
N ARG A 252 -48.12 54.91 -14.43
CA ARG A 252 -49.47 55.42 -14.68
C ARG A 252 -49.63 56.79 -14.03
N VAL A 253 -50.15 57.71 -14.85
CA VAL A 253 -50.70 59.02 -14.52
C VAL A 253 -49.68 60.11 -14.20
N ILE A 254 -49.35 60.93 -15.20
CA ILE A 254 -49.64 62.37 -15.14
C ILE A 254 -50.14 62.77 -16.54
N VAL A 255 -51.32 63.38 -16.54
CA VAL A 255 -52.05 63.98 -17.68
C VAL A 255 -51.30 65.22 -18.17
#